data_AF-A0A534FHY9-F1
#
_entry.id   AF-A0A534FHY9-F1
#
_cell.length_a   1.000
_cell.length_b   1.000
_cell.length_c   1.000
_cell.angle_alpha   90.00
_cell.angle_beta   90.00
_cell.angle_gamma   90.00
#
_symmetry.space_group_name_H-M   'P 1'
#
loop_
_entity.id
_entity.type
_entity.pdbx_description
1 polymer ?
#
loop_
_entity_poly.entity_id
_entity_poly.type
_entity_poly.pdbx_seq_one_letter_code
_entity_poly.pdbx_strand_id
1 'polypeptide(L)'
;MAIAPPASVPTTDAPIAQAITPDIFRASTSPCVPALVPPHVRGKFLFAGDEKLYVRGVTYGAFQPDASGDEYHDPNVIERDFAQMAANGINTVRIPHTMPPRSLLGAARRHGLRVMVGLSAE
;
A
#
# COMPACT_ATOMS: atom_id res chain seq x y z
N MET A 1 69.41 -13.50 -1.04
CA MET A 1 68.09 -13.76 -0.41
C MET A 1 67.44 -12.41 -0.17
N ALA A 2 66.70 -11.90 -1.16
CA ALA A 2 66.10 -10.57 -1.16
C ALA A 2 64.58 -10.73 -1.17
N ILE A 3 63.91 -10.16 -0.17
CA ILE A 3 62.48 -10.30 0.08
C ILE A 3 61.78 -9.15 -0.65
N ALA A 4 60.88 -9.47 -1.57
CA ALA A 4 60.10 -8.50 -2.34
C ALA A 4 59.11 -7.73 -1.44
N PRO A 5 58.83 -6.44 -1.71
CA PRO A 5 57.81 -5.69 -0.98
C PRO A 5 56.39 -6.11 -1.41
N PRO A 6 55.37 -6.03 -0.54
CA PRO A 6 54.00 -6.40 -0.88
C PRO A 6 53.33 -5.35 -1.79
N ALA A 7 52.56 -5.85 -2.75
CA ALA A 7 51.76 -5.07 -3.69
C ALA A 7 50.58 -4.38 -2.98
N SER A 8 50.46 -3.06 -3.16
CA SER A 8 49.33 -2.26 -2.68
C SER A 8 48.07 -2.57 -3.50
N VAL A 9 47.01 -3.06 -2.86
CA VAL A 9 45.68 -3.24 -3.45
C VAL A 9 44.95 -1.90 -3.41
N PRO A 10 44.46 -1.34 -4.53
CA PRO A 10 43.58 -0.18 -4.49
C PRO A 10 42.18 -0.63 -4.08
N THR A 11 41.81 -0.36 -2.83
CA THR A 11 40.41 -0.40 -2.37
C THR A 11 39.67 0.77 -2.99
N THR A 12 38.98 0.52 -4.10
CA THR A 12 37.97 1.44 -4.64
C THR A 12 36.70 1.26 -3.83
N ASP A 13 36.55 2.06 -2.77
CA ASP A 13 35.30 2.20 -2.04
C ASP A 13 34.46 3.28 -2.74
N ALA A 14 33.71 2.88 -3.76
CA ALA A 14 32.75 3.75 -4.43
C ALA A 14 31.39 3.60 -3.74
N PRO A 15 30.82 4.66 -3.15
CA PRO A 15 29.51 4.56 -2.54
C PRO A 15 28.43 4.42 -3.62
N ILE A 16 27.69 3.30 -3.56
CA ILE A 16 26.48 3.07 -4.36
C ILE A 16 25.35 3.92 -3.76
N ALA A 17 25.34 5.21 -4.07
CA ALA A 17 24.23 6.09 -3.78
C ALA A 17 23.20 6.00 -4.91
N GLN A 18 22.48 4.87 -4.99
CA GLN A 18 21.26 4.83 -5.80
C GLN A 18 20.15 5.52 -5.03
N ALA A 19 19.98 6.81 -5.30
CA ALA A 19 18.85 7.60 -4.84
C ALA A 19 17.55 6.98 -5.39
N ILE A 20 16.77 6.35 -4.50
CA ILE A 20 15.39 5.99 -4.76
C ILE A 20 14.59 7.30 -4.65
N THR A 21 14.47 8.04 -5.75
CA THR A 21 13.50 9.14 -5.84
C THR A 21 12.11 8.51 -5.92
N PRO A 22 11.20 8.74 -4.94
CA PRO A 22 9.80 8.48 -5.19
C PRO A 22 9.34 9.54 -6.20
N ASP A 23 9.06 9.10 -7.42
CA ASP A 23 8.36 9.91 -8.41
C ASP A 23 6.93 10.13 -7.88
N ILE A 24 6.76 11.20 -7.11
CA ILE A 24 5.46 11.63 -6.59
C ILE A 24 4.70 12.20 -7.77
N PHE A 25 4.03 11.31 -8.50
CA PHE A 25 3.16 11.68 -9.61
C PHE A 25 2.04 12.58 -9.08
N ARG A 26 2.10 13.87 -9.46
CA ARG A 26 1.02 14.82 -9.24
C ARG A 26 -0.12 14.45 -10.20
N ALA A 27 -1.12 13.74 -9.68
CA ALA A 27 -2.31 13.38 -10.45
C ALA A 27 -3.09 14.63 -10.88
N SER A 28 -3.36 14.72 -12.19
CA SER A 28 -4.27 15.69 -12.79
C SER A 28 -5.71 15.36 -12.39
N THR A 29 -6.45 16.38 -11.95
CA THR A 29 -7.84 16.28 -11.48
C THR A 29 -8.81 16.17 -12.65
N SER A 30 -9.05 14.93 -13.09
CA SER A 30 -10.35 14.52 -13.65
C SER A 30 -10.89 13.43 -12.73
N PRO A 31 -12.18 13.44 -12.32
CA PRO A 31 -12.74 12.40 -11.47
C PRO A 31 -12.98 11.14 -12.29
N CYS A 32 -11.90 10.55 -12.81
CA CYS A 32 -11.91 9.17 -13.24
C CYS A 32 -11.71 8.35 -11.97
N VAL A 33 -12.72 7.57 -11.58
CA VAL A 33 -12.53 6.58 -10.51
C VAL A 33 -11.37 5.70 -10.94
N PRO A 34 -10.26 5.64 -10.19
CA PRO A 34 -9.10 4.88 -10.61
C PRO A 34 -9.49 3.41 -10.78
N ALA A 35 -9.41 2.92 -12.03
CA ALA A 35 -9.68 1.53 -12.34
C ALA A 35 -8.52 0.67 -11.80
N LEU A 36 -8.72 0.08 -10.63
CA LEU A 36 -7.74 -0.81 -10.02
C LEU A 36 -7.64 -2.11 -10.81
N VAL A 37 -6.49 -2.37 -11.43
CA VAL A 37 -6.21 -3.65 -12.08
C VAL A 37 -6.13 -4.76 -11.01
N PRO A 38 -6.78 -5.92 -11.22
CA PRO A 38 -6.66 -7.06 -10.31
C PRO A 38 -5.20 -7.45 -10.09
N PRO A 39 -4.77 -7.68 -8.83
CA PRO A 39 -3.41 -8.07 -8.56
C PRO A 39 -3.19 -9.55 -8.89
N HIS A 40 -2.02 -9.89 -9.43
CA HIS A 40 -1.58 -11.26 -9.66
C HIS A 40 -0.19 -11.53 -9.09
N VAL A 41 0.11 -12.80 -8.87
CA VAL A 41 1.40 -13.25 -8.32
C VAL A 41 2.38 -13.49 -9.48
N ARG A 42 3.59 -12.93 -9.38
CA ARG A 42 4.74 -13.30 -10.23
C ARG A 42 5.88 -13.73 -9.30
N GLY A 43 6.03 -15.05 -9.11
CA GLY A 43 6.98 -15.62 -8.16
C GLY A 43 6.66 -15.22 -6.72
N LYS A 44 7.56 -14.47 -6.06
CA LYS A 44 7.38 -14.00 -4.67
C LYS A 44 6.74 -12.61 -4.53
N PHE A 45 6.38 -11.97 -5.64
CA PHE A 45 5.91 -10.58 -5.65
C PHE A 45 4.49 -10.46 -6.22
N LEU A 46 3.79 -9.43 -5.78
CA LEU A 46 2.48 -9.03 -6.31
C LEU A 46 2.67 -8.00 -7.42
N PHE A 47 1.85 -8.08 -8.45
CA PHE A 47 1.82 -7.15 -9.59
C PHE A 47 0.38 -6.72 -9.86
N ALA A 48 0.21 -5.51 -10.38
CA ALA A 48 -1.06 -5.03 -10.93
C ALA A 48 -0.78 -4.55 -12.36
N GLY A 49 -1.22 -5.32 -13.36
CA GLY A 49 -0.74 -5.14 -14.73
C GLY A 49 0.77 -5.43 -14.80
N ASP A 50 1.55 -4.52 -15.37
CA ASP A 50 3.01 -4.70 -15.48
C ASP A 50 3.81 -4.04 -14.35
N GLU A 51 3.12 -3.36 -13.44
CA GLU A 51 3.74 -2.71 -12.29
C GLU A 51 3.79 -3.63 -11.07
N LYS A 52 4.94 -3.63 -10.39
CA LYS A 52 5.10 -4.33 -9.13
C LYS A 52 4.31 -3.63 -8.03
N LEU A 53 3.36 -4.33 -7.43
CA LEU A 53 2.53 -3.82 -6.35
C LEU A 53 3.27 -3.92 -5.01
N TYR A 54 3.76 -2.79 -4.53
CA TYR A 54 4.21 -2.65 -3.14
C TYR A 54 3.02 -2.33 -2.24
N VAL A 55 2.65 -3.27 -1.38
CA VAL A 55 1.54 -3.09 -0.43
C VAL A 55 1.97 -2.14 0.68
N ARG A 56 1.38 -0.94 0.69
CA ARG A 56 1.49 0.05 1.76
C ARG A 56 0.19 0.02 2.54
N GLY A 57 0.07 -1.03 3.36
CA GLY A 57 -1.15 -1.41 4.03
C GLY A 57 -1.27 -0.85 5.44
N VAL A 58 -2.47 -0.40 5.83
CA VAL A 58 -2.83 -0.13 7.22
C VAL A 58 -4.03 -0.98 7.63
N THR A 59 -4.15 -1.30 8.91
CA THR A 59 -5.36 -1.96 9.43
C THR A 59 -6.42 -0.89 9.71
N TYR A 60 -7.65 -1.13 9.25
CA TYR A 60 -8.80 -0.24 9.47
C TYR A 60 -9.93 -1.03 10.16
N GLY A 61 -10.03 -0.87 11.49
CA GLY A 61 -10.85 -1.69 12.40
C GLY A 61 -10.00 -2.32 13.51
N ALA A 62 -10.56 -3.04 14.50
CA ALA A 62 -11.97 -3.22 14.85
C ALA A 62 -12.44 -2.00 15.66
N PHE A 63 -13.40 -1.26 15.12
CA PHE A 63 -13.95 -0.10 15.82
C PHE A 63 -15.03 -0.55 16.80
N GLN A 64 -15.31 0.27 17.81
CA GLN A 64 -16.41 -0.02 18.74
C GLN A 64 -17.72 -0.03 17.93
N PRO A 65 -18.47 -1.15 17.92
CA PRO A 65 -19.74 -1.22 17.21
C PRO A 65 -20.76 -0.27 17.85
N ASP A 66 -21.65 0.27 17.03
CA ASP A 66 -22.76 1.09 17.48
C ASP A 66 -23.90 0.25 18.10
N ALA A 67 -25.02 0.90 18.44
CA ALA A 67 -26.19 0.22 19.00
C ALA A 67 -26.81 -0.84 18.07
N SER A 68 -26.49 -0.81 16.78
CA SER A 68 -26.94 -1.77 15.75
C SER A 68 -25.91 -2.90 15.51
N GLY A 69 -24.76 -2.86 16.19
CA GLY A 69 -23.66 -3.80 15.96
C GLY A 69 -22.74 -3.40 14.80
N ASP A 70 -22.92 -2.22 14.20
CA ASP A 70 -22.16 -1.79 13.02
C ASP A 70 -20.87 -1.06 13.43
N GLU A 71 -19.73 -1.66 13.12
CA GLU A 71 -18.39 -1.06 13.35
C GLU A 71 -18.11 0.11 12.38
N TYR A 72 -18.79 0.16 11.25
CA TYR A 72 -18.53 1.10 10.15
C TYR A 72 -19.79 1.92 9.80
N HIS A 73 -20.25 2.74 10.75
CA HIS A 73 -21.55 3.42 10.68
C HIS A 73 -21.54 4.79 9.99
N ASP A 74 -20.44 5.56 10.05
CA ASP A 74 -20.39 6.92 9.47
C ASP A 74 -19.66 6.94 8.10
N PRO A 75 -20.38 6.99 6.97
CA PRO A 75 -19.77 7.04 5.65
C PRO A 75 -18.94 8.30 5.39
N ASN A 76 -19.22 9.43 6.07
CA ASN A 76 -18.44 10.66 5.91
C ASN A 76 -17.08 10.55 6.59
N VAL A 77 -17.03 9.89 7.75
CA VAL A 77 -15.76 9.59 8.44
C VAL A 77 -14.93 8.64 7.60
N ILE A 78 -15.53 7.56 7.10
CA ILE A 78 -14.84 6.58 6.23
C ILE A 78 -14.25 7.25 4.99
N GLU A 79 -15.02 8.12 4.31
CA GLU A 79 -14.55 8.85 3.14
C GLU A 79 -13.37 9.79 3.48
N ARG A 80 -13.46 10.50 4.61
CA ARG A 80 -12.40 11.40 5.09
C ARG A 80 -11.12 10.63 5.42
N ASP A 81 -11.25 9.51 6.14
CA ASP A 81 -10.12 8.67 6.52
C ASP A 81 -9.42 8.10 5.28
N PHE A 82 -10.19 7.59 4.32
CA PHE A 82 -9.63 7.05 3.08
C PHE A 82 -9.00 8.12 2.19
N ALA A 83 -9.56 9.33 2.15
CA ALA A 83 -8.94 10.47 1.49
C ALA A 83 -7.58 10.81 2.12
N GLN A 84 -7.50 10.83 3.46
CA GLN A 84 -6.26 11.07 4.18
C GLN A 84 -5.23 9.95 3.96
N MET A 85 -5.66 8.70 3.98
CA MET A 85 -4.80 7.55 3.69
C MET A 85 -4.19 7.65 2.28
N ALA A 86 -5.02 7.90 1.26
CA ALA A 86 -4.57 8.07 -0.10
C ALA A 86 -3.60 9.26 -0.24
N ALA A 87 -3.89 10.39 0.41
CA ALA A 87 -3.03 11.57 0.42
C ALA A 87 -1.65 11.31 1.07
N ASN A 88 -1.58 10.41 2.05
CA ASN A 88 -0.33 9.98 2.69
C ASN A 88 0.36 8.81 1.97
N GLY A 89 -0.14 8.38 0.81
CA GLY A 89 0.45 7.31 0.02
C GLY A 89 0.13 5.90 0.52
N ILE A 90 -0.84 5.72 1.42
CA ILE A 90 -1.39 4.40 1.71
C ILE A 90 -2.19 3.93 0.49
N ASN A 91 -2.03 2.65 0.13
CA ASN A 91 -2.71 2.07 -1.04
C ASN A 91 -3.55 0.85 -0.71
N THR A 92 -3.46 0.34 0.52
CA THR A 92 -4.17 -0.88 0.93
C THR A 92 -4.71 -0.71 2.34
N VAL A 93 -5.93 -1.19 2.58
CA VAL A 93 -6.52 -1.28 3.92
C VAL A 93 -6.83 -2.74 4.24
N ARG A 94 -6.46 -3.19 5.43
CA ARG A 94 -6.76 -4.53 5.95
C ARG A 94 -7.92 -4.43 6.94
N ILE A 95 -8.92 -5.27 6.72
CA ILE A 95 -10.10 -5.36 7.59
C ILE A 95 -9.99 -6.68 8.35
N PRO A 96 -9.85 -6.63 9.69
CA PRO A 96 -9.32 -7.77 10.44
C PRO A 96 -10.33 -8.91 10.63
N HIS A 97 -11.60 -8.61 10.97
CA HIS A 97 -12.57 -9.65 11.38
C HIS A 97 -13.98 -9.48 10.81
N THR A 98 -14.38 -8.26 10.49
CA THR A 98 -15.74 -7.96 10.07
C THR A 98 -15.88 -8.06 8.55
N MET A 99 -16.99 -8.65 8.07
CA MET A 99 -17.32 -8.60 6.64
C MET A 99 -17.54 -7.12 6.24
N PRO A 100 -16.72 -6.56 5.34
CA PRO A 100 -16.80 -5.15 5.04
C PRO A 100 -18.12 -4.80 4.35
N PRO A 101 -18.84 -3.76 4.80
CA PRO A 101 -20.05 -3.33 4.12
C PRO A 101 -19.71 -2.82 2.70
N ARG A 102 -20.65 -2.97 1.78
CA ARG A 102 -20.47 -2.54 0.37
C ARG A 102 -20.17 -1.04 0.25
N SER A 103 -20.69 -0.23 1.16
CA SER A 103 -20.40 1.21 1.27
C SER A 103 -18.91 1.47 1.47
N LEU A 104 -18.27 0.74 2.39
CA LEU A 104 -16.83 0.83 2.66
C LEU A 104 -16.02 0.43 1.43
N LEU A 105 -16.37 -0.68 0.76
CA LEU A 105 -15.68 -1.11 -0.46
C LEU A 105 -15.82 -0.07 -1.60
N GLY A 106 -16.99 0.57 -1.70
CA GLY A 106 -17.25 1.66 -2.65
C GLY A 106 -16.37 2.88 -2.37
N ALA A 107 -16.27 3.29 -1.10
CA ALA A 107 -15.39 4.37 -0.66
C ALA A 107 -13.91 4.07 -0.96
N ALA A 108 -13.44 2.87 -0.61
CA ALA A 108 -12.06 2.45 -0.88
C ALA A 108 -11.74 2.54 -2.38
N ARG A 109 -12.65 2.06 -3.25
CA ARG A 109 -12.50 2.15 -4.70
C ARG A 109 -12.42 3.59 -5.21
N ARG A 110 -13.24 4.51 -4.67
CA ARG A 110 -13.19 5.94 -5.05
C ARG A 110 -11.84 6.59 -4.74
N HIS A 111 -11.19 6.18 -3.66
CA HIS A 111 -9.87 6.68 -3.27
C HIS A 111 -8.70 5.86 -3.84
N GLY A 112 -8.95 4.87 -4.70
CA GLY A 112 -7.91 4.01 -5.26
C GLY A 112 -7.24 3.09 -4.24
N LEU A 113 -7.90 2.82 -3.11
CA LEU A 113 -7.43 1.92 -2.08
C LEU A 113 -7.84 0.48 -2.40
N ARG A 114 -6.89 -0.46 -2.22
CA ARG A 114 -7.14 -1.90 -2.27
C ARG A 114 -7.57 -2.39 -0.90
N VAL A 115 -8.46 -3.37 -0.84
CA VAL A 115 -8.96 -3.92 0.43
C VAL A 115 -8.48 -5.36 0.59
N MET A 116 -7.80 -5.64 1.69
CA MET A 116 -7.49 -6.99 2.14
C MET A 116 -8.55 -7.40 3.15
N VAL A 117 -9.44 -8.30 2.74
CA VAL A 117 -10.52 -8.82 3.58
C VAL A 117 -10.01 -10.03 4.34
N GLY A 118 -9.96 -9.92 5.67
CA GLY A 118 -9.80 -11.08 6.53
C GLY A 118 -11.12 -11.85 6.59
N LEU A 119 -11.16 -13.03 5.98
CA LEU A 119 -12.25 -13.98 6.22
C LEU A 119 -11.94 -14.66 7.56
N SER A 120 -12.40 -14.06 8.66
CA SER A 120 -12.43 -14.78 9.93
C SER A 120 -13.50 -15.86 9.78
N ALA A 121 -13.07 -17.12 9.85
CA ALA A 121 -13.98 -18.25 9.89
C ALA A 121 -14.69 -18.24 11.24
N GLU A 122 -15.90 -17.71 11.29
CA GLU A 122 -16.89 -18.08 12.30
C GLU A 122 -17.84 -19.13 11.72
#